data_AF-A0A2S9BFB0-F1
#
_entry.id   AF-A0A2S9BFB0-F1
#
_cell.length_a   1.000
_cell.length_b   1.000
_cell.length_c   1.000
_cell.angle_alpha   90.00
_cell.angle_beta   90.00
_cell.angle_gamma   90.00
#
_symmetry.space_group_name_H-M   'P 1'
#
loop_
_entity.id
_entity.type
_entity.pdbx_description
1 polymer ?
#
loop_
_entity_poly.entity_id
_entity_poly.type
_entity_poly.pdbx_seq_one_letter_code
_entity_poly.pdbx_strand_id
1 'polypeptide(L)'
;MKLRIDSVHGHGDHKEERVRLTALEDCNLHYYMISDATFAESGRLSNKHRHSKWFNSKEVKKGDRVVLYTRNGTDVTVKGDDGVVWHKVYWGLSSGVWNDDGDAAVLIRIGAWNSTAVK
;
A
#
# COMPACT_ATOMS: atom_id res chain seq x y z
N MET A 1 14.70 2.97 -2.06
CA MET A 1 13.34 3.48 -2.37
C MET A 1 13.03 4.62 -1.41
N LYS A 2 12.21 5.61 -1.79
CA LYS A 2 11.86 6.74 -0.91
C LYS A 2 10.67 6.47 0.03
N LEU A 3 9.97 5.37 -0.21
CA LEU A 3 8.89 4.85 0.62
C LEU A 3 9.26 3.44 1.06
N ARG A 4 8.87 3.04 2.27
CA ARG A 4 9.13 1.70 2.83
C ARG A 4 7.88 1.16 3.51
N ILE A 5 7.58 -0.13 3.33
CA ILE A 5 6.60 -0.85 4.15
C ILE A 5 7.21 -1.13 5.52
N ASP A 6 6.52 -0.74 6.58
CA ASP A 6 6.92 -1.05 7.96
C ASP A 6 6.22 -2.33 8.46
N SER A 7 4.96 -2.53 8.11
CA SER A 7 4.19 -3.72 8.54
C SER A 7 2.89 -3.88 7.75
N VAL A 8 2.41 -5.13 7.62
CA VAL A 8 0.99 -5.44 7.43
C VAL A 8 0.38 -5.71 8.81
N HIS A 9 -0.78 -5.14 9.10
CA HIS A 9 -1.48 -5.29 10.37
C HIS A 9 -2.92 -5.71 10.14
N GLY A 10 -3.51 -6.50 11.04
CA GLY A 10 -4.90 -6.96 10.93
C GLY A 10 -5.14 -7.89 9.73
N HIS A 11 -4.12 -8.64 9.30
CA HIS A 11 -4.23 -9.56 8.15
C HIS A 11 -5.40 -10.54 8.35
N GLY A 12 -6.22 -10.75 7.32
CA GLY A 12 -7.43 -11.57 7.39
C GLY A 12 -8.66 -10.87 8.00
N ASP A 13 -8.51 -9.75 8.71
CA ASP A 13 -9.63 -8.93 9.20
C ASP A 13 -9.82 -7.69 8.34
N HIS A 14 -10.75 -7.76 7.38
CA HIS A 14 -11.05 -6.64 6.47
C HIS A 14 -11.39 -5.31 7.19
N LYS A 15 -11.83 -5.32 8.46
CA LYS A 15 -12.12 -4.08 9.19
C LYS A 15 -10.85 -3.38 9.65
N GLU A 16 -9.82 -4.13 9.98
CA GLU A 16 -8.59 -3.61 10.58
C GLU A 16 -7.37 -3.67 9.66
N GLU A 17 -7.46 -4.47 8.59
CA GLU A 17 -6.35 -4.76 7.69
C GLU A 17 -5.79 -3.50 7.03
N ARG A 18 -4.49 -3.31 7.20
CA ARG A 18 -3.77 -2.14 6.68
C ARG A 18 -2.29 -2.40 6.50
N VAL A 19 -1.71 -1.73 5.51
CA VAL A 19 -0.26 -1.60 5.33
C VAL A 19 0.17 -0.26 5.91
N ARG A 20 1.18 -0.28 6.79
CA ARG A 20 1.83 0.94 7.28
C ARG A 20 3.13 1.17 6.53
N LEU A 21 3.35 2.41 6.11
CA LEU A 21 4.52 2.83 5.39
C LEU A 21 5.10 4.13 5.95
N THR A 22 6.38 4.33 5.70
CA THR A 22 7.12 5.54 6.06
C THR A 22 7.78 6.15 4.84
N ALA A 23 7.59 7.46 4.67
CA ALA A 23 8.35 8.25 3.71
C ALA A 23 9.77 8.51 4.25
N LEU A 24 10.78 7.94 3.60
CA LEU A 24 12.20 8.09 3.94
C LEU A 24 12.79 9.38 3.35
N GLU A 25 12.18 9.86 2.26
CA GLU A 25 12.48 11.11 1.57
C GLU A 25 11.17 11.69 0.98
N ASP A 26 11.18 12.98 0.67
CA ASP A 26 10.09 13.63 -0.07
C ASP A 26 9.81 12.88 -1.40
N CYS A 27 8.55 12.52 -1.61
CA CYS A 27 8.11 11.86 -2.84
C CYS A 27 6.61 12.06 -3.09
N ASN A 28 6.18 11.71 -4.30
CA ASN A 28 4.76 11.65 -4.66
C ASN A 28 4.31 10.17 -4.70
N LEU A 29 3.22 9.86 -4.00
CA LEU A 29 2.69 8.50 -3.91
C LEU A 29 2.26 7.92 -5.26
N HIS A 30 1.93 8.76 -6.25
CA HIS A 30 1.59 8.31 -7.60
C HIS A 30 2.68 7.45 -8.27
N TYR A 31 3.94 7.56 -7.82
CA TYR A 31 5.03 6.73 -8.33
C TYR A 31 5.17 5.39 -7.58
N TYR A 32 4.15 4.97 -6.84
CA TYR A 32 4.15 3.76 -6.05
C TYR A 32 2.88 2.93 -6.24
N MET A 33 3.04 1.62 -6.07
CA MET A 33 1.95 0.65 -6.04
C MET A 33 2.21 -0.38 -4.93
N ILE A 34 1.13 -0.81 -4.27
CA ILE A 34 1.13 -2.00 -3.42
C ILE A 34 0.51 -3.15 -4.19
N SER A 35 1.15 -4.31 -4.15
CA SER A 35 0.57 -5.57 -4.62
C SER A 35 0.58 -6.61 -3.50
N ASP A 36 -0.39 -7.50 -3.52
CA ASP A 36 -0.26 -8.78 -2.85
C ASP A 36 0.74 -9.69 -3.58
N ALA A 37 1.35 -10.58 -2.82
CA ALA A 37 2.03 -11.75 -3.34
C ALA A 37 1.96 -12.85 -2.30
N THR A 38 1.68 -14.07 -2.75
CA THR A 38 1.76 -15.27 -1.91
C THR A 38 3.06 -16.00 -2.21
N PHE A 39 3.64 -16.70 -1.22
CA PHE A 39 4.79 -17.57 -1.47
C PHE A 39 4.33 -18.87 -2.14
N ALA A 40 5.04 -19.32 -3.17
CA ALA A 40 4.94 -20.71 -3.62
C ALA A 40 5.53 -21.64 -2.55
N GLU A 41 5.24 -22.95 -2.59
CA GLU A 41 5.81 -23.97 -1.67
C GLU A 41 7.35 -23.91 -1.54
N SER A 42 8.05 -23.28 -2.49
CA SER A 42 9.49 -23.06 -2.48
C SER A 42 9.97 -21.78 -1.77
N GLY A 43 9.10 -21.02 -1.10
CA GLY A 43 9.43 -19.74 -0.45
C GLY A 43 9.73 -18.59 -1.42
N ARG A 44 9.50 -18.80 -2.72
CA ARG A 44 9.62 -17.77 -3.76
C ARG A 44 8.30 -17.01 -3.89
N LEU A 45 8.37 -15.70 -4.08
CA LEU A 45 7.21 -14.89 -4.47
C LEU A 45 6.56 -15.50 -5.71
N SER A 46 5.28 -15.85 -5.59
CA SER A 46 4.49 -16.27 -6.74
C SER A 46 4.31 -15.08 -7.69
N ASN A 47 4.09 -15.37 -8.97
CA ASN A 47 3.74 -14.39 -9.98
C ASN A 47 2.24 -14.01 -9.96
N LYS A 48 1.48 -14.48 -8.96
CA LYS A 48 0.05 -14.18 -8.81
C LYS A 48 -0.11 -12.90 -8.01
N HIS A 49 -0.13 -11.78 -8.72
CA HIS A 49 -0.53 -10.47 -8.19
C HIS A 49 -2.02 -10.28 -8.45
N ARG A 50 -2.86 -10.71 -7.50
CA ARG A 50 -4.32 -10.71 -7.68
C ARG A 50 -4.94 -9.37 -7.30
N HIS A 51 -4.27 -8.64 -6.42
CA HIS A 51 -4.74 -7.35 -5.92
C HIS A 51 -3.60 -6.35 -6.00
N SER A 52 -3.81 -5.28 -6.76
CA SER A 52 -2.88 -4.13 -6.79
C SER A 52 -3.59 -2.80 -6.53
N LYS A 53 -2.94 -1.93 -5.75
CA LYS A 53 -3.34 -0.53 -5.53
C LYS A 53 -2.26 0.39 -6.06
N TRP A 54 -2.56 1.04 -7.17
CA TRP A 54 -1.84 2.25 -7.54
C TRP A 54 -2.35 3.41 -6.69
N PHE A 55 -1.45 4.14 -6.04
CA PHE A 55 -1.84 5.33 -5.29
C PHE A 55 -2.22 6.50 -6.20
N ASN A 56 -3.19 7.31 -5.73
CA ASN A 56 -3.46 8.61 -6.29
C ASN A 56 -2.29 9.57 -6.05
N SER A 57 -2.23 10.66 -6.81
CA SER A 57 -1.22 11.71 -6.61
C SER A 57 -1.37 12.35 -5.24
N LYS A 58 -0.28 12.31 -4.48
CA LYS A 58 -0.18 12.90 -3.15
C LYS A 58 1.29 13.14 -2.83
N GLU A 59 1.64 14.40 -2.60
CA GLU A 59 2.95 14.75 -2.05
C GLU A 59 3.03 14.33 -0.57
N VAL A 60 4.11 13.63 -0.23
CA VAL A 60 4.44 13.23 1.14
C VAL A 60 5.86 13.71 1.48
N LYS A 61 6.06 14.13 2.72
CA LYS A 61 7.34 14.63 3.22
C LYS A 61 8.10 13.54 3.95
N LYS A 62 9.43 13.67 3.99
CA LYS A 62 10.29 12.81 4.80
C LYS A 62 9.77 12.77 6.25
N GLY A 63 9.56 11.56 6.76
CA GLY A 63 9.04 11.31 8.11
C GLY A 63 7.53 11.10 8.19
N ASP A 64 6.78 11.49 7.15
CA ASP A 64 5.34 11.26 7.08
C ASP A 64 5.04 9.76 7.04
N ARG A 65 3.84 9.42 7.53
CA ARG A 65 3.33 8.05 7.54
C ARG A 65 2.22 7.91 6.53
N VAL A 66 2.21 6.79 5.82
CA VAL A 66 1.10 6.40 4.95
C VAL A 66 0.49 5.14 5.51
N VAL A 67 -0.83 5.11 5.58
CA VAL A 67 -1.59 3.92 6.00
C VAL A 67 -2.54 3.58 4.87
N LEU A 68 -2.31 2.45 4.22
CA LEU A 68 -3.22 1.90 3.22
C LEU A 68 -4.17 0.92 3.91
N TYR A 69 -5.42 1.34 4.12
CA TYR A 69 -6.50 0.44 4.54
C TYR A 69 -7.05 -0.31 3.33
N THR A 70 -7.30 -1.61 3.45
CA THR A 70 -7.88 -2.39 2.35
C THR A 70 -9.38 -2.10 2.18
N ARG A 71 -10.08 -1.76 3.27
CA ARG A 71 -11.51 -1.42 3.26
C ARG A 71 -11.88 -0.14 2.50
N ASN A 72 -13.18 0.05 2.33
CA ASN A 72 -13.80 1.31 1.90
C ASN A 72 -13.52 2.48 2.85
N GLY A 73 -13.41 3.67 2.27
CA GLY A 73 -13.26 4.94 2.97
C GLY A 73 -12.84 6.06 2.03
N THR A 74 -12.61 7.24 2.61
CA THR A 74 -12.17 8.44 1.88
C THR A 74 -10.79 8.84 2.37
N ASP A 75 -9.87 9.04 1.44
CA ASP A 75 -8.50 9.44 1.75
C ASP A 75 -8.49 10.71 2.62
N VAL A 76 -7.70 10.70 3.69
CA VAL A 76 -7.59 11.82 4.62
C VAL A 76 -6.16 11.99 5.10
N THR A 77 -5.75 13.24 5.23
CA THR A 77 -4.48 13.61 5.85
C THR A 77 -4.75 14.23 7.21
N VAL A 78 -4.12 13.71 8.24
CA VAL A 78 -4.24 14.21 9.62
C VAL A 78 -2.85 14.45 10.18
N LYS A 79 -2.72 15.46 11.05
CA LYS A 79 -1.50 15.70 11.83
C LYS A 79 -1.74 15.15 13.23
N GLY A 80 -0.88 14.24 13.68
CA GLY A 80 -0.89 13.72 15.04
C GLY A 80 -0.41 14.74 16.05
N ASP A 81 -0.71 14.50 17.32
CA ASP A 81 -0.27 15.37 18.44
C ASP A 81 1.26 15.37 18.59
N ASP A 82 1.92 14.30 18.15
CA ASP A 82 3.39 14.17 18.04
C ASP A 82 3.99 14.96 16.86
N GLY A 83 3.14 15.66 16.10
CA GLY A 83 3.53 16.45 14.92
C GLY A 83 3.69 15.63 13.64
N VAL A 84 3.58 14.29 13.70
CA VAL A 84 3.71 13.41 12.54
C VAL A 84 2.48 13.55 11.64
N VAL A 85 2.69 13.70 10.33
CA VAL A 85 1.60 13.72 9.36
C VAL A 85 1.30 12.30 8.91
N TRP A 86 0.02 11.94 8.96
CA TRP A 86 -0.51 10.63 8.56
C TRP A 86 -1.42 10.79 7.34
N HIS A 87 -1.10 10.09 6.26
CA HIS A 87 -1.92 9.96 5.08
C HIS A 87 -2.65 8.62 5.11
N LYS A 88 -3.93 8.64 5.46
CA LYS A 88 -4.79 7.47 5.43
C LYS A 88 -5.36 7.36 4.02
N VAL A 89 -5.05 6.26 3.35
CA VAL A 89 -5.48 5.93 2.00
C VAL A 89 -6.36 4.70 2.05
N TYR A 90 -7.42 4.67 1.25
CA TYR A 90 -8.37 3.56 1.22
C TYR A 90 -8.33 2.85 -0.13
N TRP A 91 -8.20 1.52 -0.11
CA TRP A 91 -8.17 0.70 -1.31
C TRP A 91 -9.58 0.55 -1.91
N GLY A 92 -10.62 0.48 -1.06
CA GLY A 92 -12.00 0.35 -1.51
C GLY A 92 -12.46 -1.10 -1.70
N LEU A 93 -11.81 -2.06 -1.04
CA LEU A 93 -12.18 -3.47 -1.10
C LEU A 93 -13.24 -3.80 -0.03
N SER A 94 -14.01 -4.85 -0.30
CA SER A 94 -15.01 -5.41 0.63
C SER A 94 -14.47 -6.61 1.43
N SER A 95 -13.24 -7.03 1.17
CA SER A 95 -12.56 -8.15 1.83
C SER A 95 -11.10 -7.81 2.11
N GLY A 96 -10.47 -8.60 3.00
CA GLY A 96 -9.04 -8.54 3.21
C GLY A 96 -8.24 -9.04 2.00
N VAL A 97 -6.96 -8.68 1.95
CA VAL A 97 -6.02 -8.99 0.88
C VAL A 97 -5.00 -10.05 1.32
N TRP A 98 -4.57 -10.02 2.59
CA TRP A 98 -3.57 -10.94 3.15
C TRP A 98 -4.26 -11.89 4.13
N ASN A 99 -4.92 -12.92 3.62
CA ASN A 99 -5.75 -13.83 4.42
C ASN A 99 -5.07 -15.17 4.73
N ASP A 100 -3.95 -15.48 4.07
CA ASP A 100 -3.24 -16.74 4.25
C ASP A 100 -1.83 -16.52 4.83
N ASP A 101 -1.36 -17.50 5.61
CA ASP A 101 0.00 -17.48 6.14
C ASP A 101 1.02 -17.51 4.99
N GLY A 102 1.97 -16.58 5.02
CA GLY A 102 2.94 -16.40 3.94
C GLY A 102 2.51 -15.39 2.88
N ASP A 103 1.34 -14.76 2.97
CA ASP A 103 1.07 -13.61 2.12
C ASP A 103 1.96 -12.42 2.51
N ALA A 104 2.38 -11.65 1.51
CA ALA A 104 3.27 -10.51 1.66
C ALA A 104 2.76 -9.28 0.90
N ALA A 105 2.99 -8.11 1.46
CA ALA A 105 2.80 -6.84 0.77
C ALA A 105 4.08 -6.47 0.00
N VAL A 106 3.94 -6.24 -1.31
CA VAL A 106 5.04 -5.84 -2.18
C VAL A 106 4.91 -4.36 -2.53
N LEU A 107 5.94 -3.57 -2.23
CA LEU A 107 6.02 -2.17 -2.65
C LEU A 107 6.78 -2.06 -3.97
N ILE A 108 6.13 -1.48 -4.96
CA ILE A 108 6.68 -1.28 -6.30
C ILE A 108 6.84 0.22 -6.53
N ARG A 109 8.05 0.65 -6.93
CA ARG A 109 8.29 2.01 -7.44
C ARG A 109 8.10 2.01 -8.95
N ILE A 110 7.24 2.87 -9.45
CA ILE A 110 6.94 3.02 -10.87
C ILE A 110 7.80 4.15 -11.43
N GLY A 111 8.75 3.81 -12.30
CA GLY A 111 9.63 4.78 -12.96
C GLY A 111 9.07 5.36 -14.26
N ALA A 112 8.24 4.58 -14.97
CA ALA A 112 7.57 4.95 -16.21
C ALA A 112 6.39 4.02 -16.44
N TRP A 113 5.38 4.49 -17.18
CA TRP A 113 4.26 3.67 -17.63
C TRP A 113 3.67 4.24 -18.92
N ASN A 114 2.94 3.39 -19.65
CA ASN A 114 2.12 3.76 -20.78
C ASN A 114 0.84 2.91 -20.74
N SER A 115 -0.28 3.41 -21.23
CA SER A 115 -1.54 2.67 -21.32
C SER A 115 -2.17 2.81 -22.69
N THR A 116 -3.02 1.85 -23.05
CA THR A 116 -3.78 1.88 -24.30
C THR A 116 -5.19 1.38 -23.99
N ALA A 117 -6.20 2.11 -24.45
CA ALA A 117 -7.58 1.72 -24.25
C ALA A 117 -7.92 0.52 -25.14
N VAL A 118 -8.64 -0.45 -24.57
CA VAL A 118 -9.33 -1.48 -25.35
C VAL A 118 -10.50 -0.79 -26.05
N LYS A 119 -10.69 -1.12 -27.32
CA LYS A 119 -11.84 -0.67 -28.11
C LYS A 119 -12.92 -1.74 -28.10
#